data_AF-A0A1Q7Y7I3-F1
#
_entry.id   AF-A0A1Q7Y7I3-F1
#
_cell.length_a   1.000
_cell.length_b   1.000
_cell.length_c   1.000
_cell.angle_alpha   90.00
_cell.angle_beta   90.00
_cell.angle_gamma   90.00
#
_symmetry.space_group_name_H-M   'P 1'
#
loop_
_entity.id
_entity.type
_entity.pdbx_description
1 polymer ?
#
loop_
_entity_poly.entity_id
_entity_poly.type
_entity_poly.pdbx_seq_one_letter_code
_entity_poly.pdbx_strand_id
1 'polypeptide(L)'
;MRSVHSSELSFKATAGAGQFGTIADLQTAGFLDSVLGGDGTSTTTTKSGYNFEASPVAITALPQFYATAVPAQTGNLSRTGHRSFTIDDFGVLRGKVSDTGPADYNEATDNTAWPPVNN
;
A
#
# COMPACT_ATOMS: atom_id res chain seq x y z
N MET A 1 0.29 -6.86 -0.50
CA MET A 1 -0.70 -6.23 0.40
C MET A 1 -0.64 -6.79 1.81
N ARG A 2 -1.00 -8.05 2.07
CA ARG A 2 -0.89 -8.63 3.43
C ARG A 2 0.51 -8.56 4.04
N SER A 3 1.56 -8.80 3.24
CA SER A 3 2.95 -8.67 3.72
C SER A 3 3.27 -7.23 4.14
N VAL A 4 2.93 -6.23 3.33
CA VAL A 4 3.13 -4.81 3.65
C VAL A 4 2.40 -4.43 4.94
N HIS A 5 1.14 -4.83 5.09
CA HIS A 5 0.34 -4.56 6.29
C HIS A 5 0.95 -5.20 7.56
N SER A 6 1.36 -6.47 7.48
CA SER A 6 2.02 -7.14 8.61
C SER A 6 3.36 -6.49 8.97
N SER A 7 4.11 -6.01 7.98
CA SER A 7 5.37 -5.29 8.16
C SER A 7 5.14 -3.94 8.83
N GLU A 8 4.13 -3.17 8.41
CA GLU A 8 3.74 -1.90 9.04
C GLU A 8 3.36 -2.07 10.52
N LEU A 9 2.57 -3.10 10.86
CA LEU A 9 2.25 -3.38 12.25
C LEU A 9 3.49 -3.72 13.09
N SER A 10 4.42 -4.50 12.53
CA SER A 10 5.67 -4.85 13.20
C SER A 10 6.59 -3.63 13.37
N PHE A 11 6.68 -2.79 12.34
CA PHE A 11 7.44 -1.54 12.36
C PHE A 11 6.89 -0.60 13.43
N LYS A 12 5.57 -0.35 13.43
CA LYS A 12 4.90 0.46 14.45
C LYS A 12 5.17 -0.01 15.88
N ALA A 13 5.19 -1.32 16.11
CA ALA A 13 5.45 -1.91 17.42
C ALA A 13 6.93 -1.86 17.85
N THR A 14 7.85 -1.61 16.92
CA THR A 14 9.30 -1.67 17.16
C THR A 14 10.01 -0.39 16.68
N ALA A 15 10.54 -0.39 15.46
CA ALA A 15 11.38 0.67 14.90
C ALA A 15 10.65 2.00 14.68
N GLY A 16 9.33 1.96 14.45
CA GLY A 16 8.50 3.13 14.16
C GLY A 16 8.08 3.95 15.37
N ALA A 17 8.42 3.52 16.60
CA ALA A 17 8.08 4.23 17.84
C ALA A 17 6.59 4.62 17.93
N GLY A 18 5.70 3.71 17.52
CA GLY A 18 4.26 3.94 17.47
C GLY A 18 3.74 4.55 16.17
N GLN A 19 4.62 4.96 15.24
CA GLN A 19 4.27 5.47 13.91
C GLN A 19 4.39 4.39 12.83
N PHE A 20 3.61 4.57 11.76
CA PHE A 20 3.75 3.80 10.53
C PHE A 20 4.82 4.41 9.61
N GLY A 21 5.35 3.60 8.71
CA GLY A 21 6.45 3.99 7.82
C GLY A 21 6.02 4.06 6.35
N THR A 22 6.99 4.37 5.50
CA THR A 22 6.93 4.16 4.07
C THR A 22 7.54 2.80 3.70
N ILE A 23 7.36 2.35 2.45
CA ILE A 23 8.02 1.12 1.95
C ILE A 23 9.55 1.18 2.12
N ALA A 24 10.15 2.36 1.93
CA ALA A 24 11.57 2.58 2.11
C ALA A 24 12.00 2.36 3.58
N ASP A 25 11.22 2.88 4.53
CA ASP A 25 11.49 2.70 5.97
C ASP A 25 11.37 1.23 6.37
N LEU A 26 10.34 0.54 5.88
CA LEU A 26 10.14 -0.89 6.12
C LEU A 26 11.27 -1.74 5.54
N GLN A 27 11.78 -1.41 4.36
CA GLN A 27 12.91 -2.11 3.76
C GLN A 27 14.19 -1.86 4.55
N THR A 28 14.45 -0.60 4.91
CA THR A 28 15.64 -0.19 5.67
C THR A 28 15.69 -0.87 7.03
N ALA A 29 14.53 -1.04 7.67
CA ALA A 29 14.38 -1.78 8.92
C ALA A 29 14.34 -3.32 8.75
N GLY A 30 14.44 -3.84 7.52
CA GLY A 30 14.48 -5.27 7.23
C GLY A 30 13.14 -6.01 7.30
N PHE A 31 12.02 -5.29 7.32
CA PHE A 31 10.67 -5.88 7.37
C PHE A 31 10.10 -6.23 5.99
N LEU A 32 10.69 -5.75 4.91
CA LEU A 32 10.33 -6.10 3.53
C LEU A 32 11.51 -6.70 2.78
N ASP A 33 11.24 -7.71 1.95
CA ASP A 33 12.23 -8.28 1.01
C ASP A 33 12.62 -7.23 -0.04
N SER A 34 13.90 -7.23 -0.45
CA SER A 34 14.50 -6.42 -1.50
C SER A 34 13.67 -6.27 -2.79
N VAL A 35 12.87 -7.27 -3.18
CA VAL A 35 12.01 -7.15 -4.38
C VAL A 35 10.77 -6.30 -4.13
N LEU A 36 10.18 -6.38 -2.94
CA LEU A 36 8.97 -5.62 -2.58
C LEU A 36 9.29 -4.29 -1.89
N GLY A 37 10.37 -4.24 -1.11
CA GLY A 37 10.89 -3.05 -0.43
C GLY A 37 11.82 -2.22 -1.31
N GLY A 38 12.25 -2.76 -2.45
CA GLY A 38 13.21 -2.09 -3.33
C GLY A 38 14.58 -1.92 -2.67
N ASP A 39 15.24 -0.82 -3.01
CA ASP A 39 16.56 -0.45 -2.52
C ASP A 39 16.56 0.30 -1.17
N GLY A 40 15.38 0.52 -0.57
CA GLY A 40 15.24 1.27 0.69
C GLY A 40 15.24 2.78 0.51
N THR A 41 15.22 3.29 -0.72
CA THR A 41 15.15 4.73 -1.00
C THR A 41 13.87 5.12 -1.73
N SER A 42 13.27 4.18 -2.47
CA SER A 42 12.03 4.42 -3.19
C SER A 42 10.80 4.23 -2.31
N THR A 43 9.89 5.20 -2.33
CA THR A 43 8.56 5.10 -1.69
C THR A 43 7.58 4.26 -2.52
N THR A 44 7.93 3.98 -3.78
CA THR A 44 7.13 3.16 -4.70
C THR A 44 7.99 2.05 -5.30
N THR A 45 7.50 0.81 -5.26
CA THR A 45 8.26 -0.35 -5.76
C THR A 45 7.42 -1.21 -6.67
N THR A 46 8.00 -1.66 -7.78
CA THR A 46 7.29 -2.52 -8.74
C THR A 46 7.57 -3.99 -8.46
N LYS A 47 6.52 -4.77 -8.21
CA LYS A 47 6.62 -6.23 -8.12
C LYS A 47 5.45 -6.88 -8.86
N SER A 48 5.74 -7.92 -9.64
CA SER A 48 4.71 -8.69 -10.37
C SER A 48 3.75 -7.84 -11.22
N GLY A 49 4.24 -6.74 -11.79
CA GLY A 49 3.43 -5.84 -12.62
C GLY A 49 2.56 -4.85 -11.86
N TYR A 50 2.76 -4.69 -10.55
CA TYR A 50 2.07 -3.70 -9.73
C TYR A 50 3.08 -2.79 -9.04
N ASN A 51 2.75 -1.50 -8.95
CA ASN A 51 3.44 -0.53 -8.14
C ASN A 51 2.81 -0.55 -6.75
N PHE A 52 3.63 -0.87 -5.75
CA PHE A 52 3.27 -0.87 -4.35
C PHE A 52 3.73 0.44 -3.71
N GLU A 53 2.88 1.00 -2.86
CA GLU A 53 3.19 2.15 -2.02
C GLU A 53 2.60 1.90 -0.62
N ALA A 54 3.26 2.43 0.41
CA ALA A 54 2.75 2.52 1.77
C ALA A 54 2.87 3.98 2.19
N SER A 55 1.72 4.59 2.50
CA SER A 55 1.61 6.02 2.75
C SER A 55 1.16 6.20 4.21
N PRO A 56 2.08 6.53 5.12
CA PRO A 56 1.75 6.82 6.51
C PRO A 56 1.05 8.18 6.59
N VAL A 57 0.04 8.27 7.44
CA VAL A 57 -0.75 9.48 7.65
C VAL A 57 -0.44 9.99 9.05
N ALA A 58 0.33 11.06 9.11
CA ALA A 58 0.72 11.70 10.36
C ALA A 58 -0.48 12.46 10.96
N ILE A 59 -1.26 11.80 11.80
CA ILE A 59 -2.27 12.43 12.65
C ILE A 59 -1.90 12.23 14.12
N THR A 60 -2.10 13.30 14.89
CA THR A 60 -1.57 13.48 16.25
C THR A 60 -2.17 12.56 17.32
N ALA A 61 -3.31 11.90 17.06
CA ALA A 61 -4.00 11.08 18.04
C ALA A 61 -3.96 9.57 17.76
N LEU A 62 -4.04 9.16 16.49
CA LEU A 62 -4.06 7.76 16.06
C LEU A 62 -3.29 7.67 14.74
N PRO A 63 -2.05 7.15 14.74
CA PRO A 63 -1.30 7.01 13.50
C PRO A 63 -2.04 6.03 12.59
N GLN A 64 -2.23 6.44 11.35
CA GLN A 64 -2.93 5.71 10.31
C GLN A 64 -1.99 5.44 9.15
N PHE A 65 -2.32 4.45 8.33
CA PHE A 65 -1.66 4.24 7.05
C PHE A 65 -2.63 3.58 6.08
N TYR A 66 -2.29 3.70 4.81
CA TYR A 66 -2.85 2.84 3.79
C TYR A 66 -1.71 2.39 2.87
N ALA A 67 -1.84 1.19 2.34
CA ALA A 67 -0.96 0.73 1.27
C ALA A 67 -1.77 0.52 0.01
N THR A 68 -1.13 0.74 -1.14
CA THR A 68 -1.76 0.64 -2.45
C THR A 68 -0.99 -0.34 -3.33
N ALA A 69 -1.71 -0.95 -4.27
CA ALA A 69 -1.12 -1.68 -5.38
C ALA A 69 -1.88 -1.33 -6.66
N VAL A 70 -1.21 -0.62 -7.56
CA VAL A 70 -1.78 -0.18 -8.85
C VAL A 70 -1.04 -0.82 -10.01
N PRO A 71 -1.68 -1.08 -11.16
CA PRO A 71 -1.00 -1.63 -12.33
C PRO A 71 0.20 -0.76 -12.74
N ALA A 72 1.38 -1.37 -12.86
CA ALA A 72 2.60 -0.67 -13.26
C ALA A 72 2.56 -0.16 -14.71
N GLN A 73 1.76 -0.81 -15.57
CA GLN A 73 1.50 -0.39 -16.94
C GLN A 73 -0.02 -0.36 -17.16
N THR A 74 -0.51 0.77 -17.68
CA THR A 74 -1.95 1.03 -17.88
C THR A 74 -2.36 1.08 -19.35
N GLY A 75 -1.40 0.99 -20.28
CA GLY A 75 -1.68 1.01 -21.72
C GLY A 75 -2.49 -0.20 -22.19
N ASN A 76 -3.43 0.00 -23.12
CA ASN A 76 -4.41 -1.01 -23.56
C ASN A 76 -3.82 -2.39 -23.91
N LEU A 77 -2.68 -2.45 -24.60
CA LEU A 77 -2.06 -3.72 -25.01
C LEU A 77 -0.94 -4.20 -24.08
N SER A 78 -0.40 -3.32 -23.23
CA SER A 78 0.77 -3.61 -22.38
C SER A 78 0.39 -3.68 -20.90
N ARG A 79 -0.90 -3.84 -20.61
CA ARG A 79 -1.44 -3.70 -19.26
C ARG A 79 -1.03 -4.85 -18.38
N THR A 80 -0.47 -4.52 -17.21
CA THR A 80 -0.04 -5.53 -16.23
C THR A 80 -1.15 -5.96 -15.29
N GLY A 81 -2.26 -5.23 -15.24
CA GLY A 81 -3.43 -5.55 -14.41
C GLY A 81 -4.61 -4.66 -14.74
N HIS A 82 -5.83 -5.15 -14.46
CA HIS A 82 -7.11 -4.44 -14.67
C HIS A 82 -7.74 -3.87 -13.39
N ARG A 83 -7.06 -4.01 -12.26
CA ARG A 83 -7.58 -3.70 -10.93
C ARG A 83 -6.51 -3.00 -10.12
N SER A 84 -6.95 -2.13 -9.23
CA SER A 84 -6.12 -1.59 -8.17
C SER A 84 -6.57 -2.17 -6.84
N PHE A 85 -5.69 -2.16 -5.86
CA PHE A 85 -5.96 -2.65 -4.51
C PHE A 85 -5.50 -1.64 -3.47
N THR A 86 -6.21 -1.60 -2.36
CA THR A 86 -5.78 -0.87 -1.16
C THR A 86 -5.99 -1.72 0.08
N ILE A 87 -5.15 -1.53 1.09
CA ILE A 87 -5.33 -2.08 2.42
C ILE A 87 -5.12 -0.96 3.43
N ASP A 88 -6.03 -0.85 4.38
CA ASP A 88 -5.96 0.13 5.46
C ASP A 88 -5.26 -0.44 6.70
N ASP A 89 -5.07 0.41 7.70
CA ASP A 89 -4.49 0.07 9.00
C ASP A 89 -5.30 -0.98 9.77
N PHE A 90 -6.61 -1.03 9.55
CA PHE A 90 -7.49 -2.07 10.09
C PHE A 90 -7.33 -3.43 9.37
N GLY A 91 -6.54 -3.50 8.29
CA GLY A 91 -6.28 -4.72 7.53
C GLY A 91 -7.40 -5.10 6.56
N VAL A 92 -8.32 -4.17 6.27
CA VAL A 92 -9.39 -4.37 5.30
C VAL A 92 -8.81 -4.18 3.90
N LEU A 93 -8.79 -5.27 3.13
CA LEU A 93 -8.33 -5.26 1.75
C LEU A 93 -9.50 -4.98 0.80
N ARG A 94 -9.37 -3.93 0.00
CA ARG A 94 -10.34 -3.51 -1.01
C ARG A 94 -9.70 -3.54 -2.40
N GLY A 95 -10.52 -3.74 -3.43
CA GLY A 95 -10.08 -3.72 -4.81
C GLY A 95 -11.19 -3.27 -5.75
N LYS A 96 -10.83 -2.57 -6.83
CA LYS A 96 -11.77 -2.10 -7.85
C LYS A 96 -11.12 -2.13 -9.23
N VAL A 97 -11.93 -2.16 -10.29
CA VAL A 97 -11.45 -2.01 -11.67
C VAL A 97 -11.06 -0.55 -11.86
N SER A 98 -9.77 -0.27 -11.72
CA SER A 98 -9.18 1.06 -11.80
C SER A 98 -7.69 0.94 -12.08
N ASP A 99 -7.17 1.94 -12.78
CA ASP A 99 -5.74 2.11 -13.06
C ASP A 99 -5.06 3.03 -12.04
N THR A 100 -5.86 3.63 -11.15
CA THR A 100 -5.44 4.54 -10.10
C THR A 100 -5.76 3.97 -8.72
N GLY A 101 -4.86 4.26 -7.79
CA GLY A 101 -5.06 4.04 -6.36
C GLY A 101 -5.89 5.15 -5.72
N PRO A 102 -6.13 5.07 -4.40
CA PRO A 102 -6.79 6.13 -3.66
C PRO A 102 -5.90 7.38 -3.58
N ALA A 103 -6.51 8.57 -3.63
CA ALA A 103 -5.81 9.84 -3.51
C ALA A 103 -5.34 10.12 -2.08
N ASP A 104 -6.05 9.61 -1.08
CA ASP A 104 -5.74 9.77 0.34
C ASP A 104 -6.32 8.61 1.18
N TYR A 105 -6.12 8.69 2.50
CA TYR A 105 -6.62 7.71 3.46
C TYR A 105 -8.16 7.64 3.53
N ASN A 106 -8.85 8.77 3.36
CA ASN A 106 -10.31 8.78 3.39
C ASN A 106 -10.86 8.00 2.19
N GLU A 107 -10.31 8.22 1.00
CA GLU A 107 -10.67 7.43 -0.17
C GLU A 107 -10.27 5.96 -0.02
N ALA A 108 -9.11 5.65 0.60
CA ALA A 108 -8.66 4.28 0.82
C ALA A 108 -9.60 3.46 1.74
N THR A 109 -10.26 4.12 2.68
CA THR A 109 -11.16 3.50 3.67
C THR A 109 -12.64 3.58 3.28
N ASP A 110 -13.01 4.43 2.32
CA ASP A 110 -14.38 4.62 1.87
C ASP A 110 -14.88 3.44 1.01
N ASN A 111 -15.89 2.74 1.53
CA ASN A 111 -16.56 1.63 0.84
C ASN A 111 -17.34 2.08 -0.40
N THR A 112 -17.70 3.35 -0.52
CA THR A 112 -18.35 3.88 -1.73
C THR A 112 -17.33 4.17 -2.84
N ALA A 113 -16.12 4.61 -2.48
CA ALA A 113 -15.00 4.78 -3.41
C ALA A 113 -14.41 3.44 -3.87
N TRP A 114 -14.55 2.39 -3.06
CA TRP A 114 -14.12 1.02 -3.35
C TRP A 114 -15.28 0.02 -3.21
N PRO A 115 -16.23 0.05 -4.16
CA PRO A 115 -17.38 -0.84 -4.10
C PRO A 115 -16.95 -2.32 -4.21
N PRO A 116 -17.70 -3.26 -3.61
CA PRO A 116 -17.44 -4.68 -3.75
C PRO A 116 -17.38 -5.08 -5.22
N VAL A 117 -16.34 -5.82 -5.60
CA VAL A 117 -16.22 -6.33 -6.97
C VAL A 117 -17.31 -7.38 -7.16
N ASN A 118 -18.31 -7.06 -7.98
CA ASN A 118 -19.32 -8.04 -8.38
C ASN A 118 -18.60 -9.20 -9.09
N ASN A 119 -18.87 -10.43 -8.64
CA ASN A 119 -18.21 -11.65 -9.08
C ASN A 119 -18.72 -12.12 -10.45
#